data_AF-A0A2S9AYL6-F1
#
_entry.id   AF-A0A2S9AYL6-F1
#
_cell.length_a   1.000
_cell.length_b   1.000
_cell.length_c   1.000
_cell.angle_alpha   90.00
_cell.angle_beta   90.00
_cell.angle_gamma   90.00
#
_symmetry.space_group_name_H-M   'P 1'
#
loop_
_entity.id
_entity.type
_entity.pdbx_description
1 polymer ?
#
loop_
_entity_poly.entity_id
_entity_poly.type
_entity_poly.pdbx_seq_one_letter_code
_entity_poly.pdbx_strand_id
1 'polypeptide(L)'
;MPIPATPPSPTAATPAQQPGLPISSSNARSVLQVLINRPPGDNTFRERLDCMRADPSITSWQALTRDPARLHRLQDNERMAWSNPAGVDKSLMPLAQALRQKDVWLPEVESLNGNILTNLTTQMADTYLTQFKSILQNPSPARASDVSIVRGAPSAGKTTFLKGQFALNTDAVKNMLQDRMPGTSMLQVHDQGAALVQQFSGAMEKRLAQPLTRDALYLWPNDFKSKMADVEKLSDAPRLRFHDIQVDLATLCCRILKRGTDEAVMNFDVLSQFYTAGLEHRGTSVESVKGSGSALKEYSLSEWDGSRNVPVAKRAAGSKDFVIQDPVRFNKVTTWDKQSAQAEVNRVRGTRIDAPFIDRFTAPLPAAQAAAFREALGAYTGLTFEEALKQHAQRKPVVTSLGARVLAGVVPG
;
A
#
# COMPACT_ATOMS: atom_id res chain seq x y z
N MET A 1 -3.13 84.48 -4.43
CA MET A 1 -4.42 83.76 -4.19
C MET A 1 -4.22 82.30 -4.59
N PRO A 2 -4.31 81.33 -3.68
CA PRO A 2 -4.10 79.91 -3.99
C PRO A 2 -5.42 79.22 -4.39
N ILE A 3 -5.31 78.31 -5.35
CA ILE A 3 -6.37 77.46 -5.93
C ILE A 3 -6.76 76.37 -4.91
N PRO A 4 -8.05 76.02 -4.73
CA PRO A 4 -8.46 74.95 -3.81
C PRO A 4 -8.14 73.57 -4.39
N ALA A 5 -7.57 72.70 -3.55
CA ALA A 5 -7.30 71.29 -3.87
C ALA A 5 -8.60 70.47 -3.93
N THR A 6 -8.75 69.68 -4.99
CA THR A 6 -9.78 68.66 -5.18
C THR A 6 -9.57 67.49 -4.21
N PRO A 7 -10.63 66.94 -3.58
CA PRO A 7 -10.50 65.78 -2.72
C PRO A 7 -10.19 64.49 -3.52
N PRO A 8 -9.44 63.53 -2.95
CA PRO A 8 -9.14 62.27 -3.62
C PRO A 8 -10.41 61.42 -3.76
N SER A 9 -10.61 60.85 -4.94
CA SER A 9 -11.67 59.86 -5.22
C SER A 9 -11.51 58.63 -4.33
N PRO A 10 -12.61 58.02 -3.84
CA PRO A 10 -12.53 56.82 -3.04
C PRO A 10 -12.00 55.67 -3.89
N THR A 11 -10.87 55.13 -3.47
CA THR A 11 -10.26 53.90 -3.98
C THR A 11 -11.32 52.80 -3.96
N ALA A 12 -11.57 52.19 -5.11
CA ALA A 12 -12.47 51.05 -5.26
C ALA A 12 -12.11 49.98 -4.22
N ALA A 13 -13.06 49.68 -3.35
CA ALA A 13 -12.95 48.62 -2.37
C ALA A 13 -12.67 47.30 -3.10
N THR A 14 -11.58 46.64 -2.73
CA THR A 14 -11.32 45.22 -3.01
C THR A 14 -12.59 44.42 -2.68
N PRO A 15 -13.10 43.54 -3.56
CA PRO A 15 -14.23 42.70 -3.19
C PRO A 15 -13.82 41.85 -2.00
N ALA A 16 -14.52 42.03 -0.88
CA ALA A 16 -14.38 41.18 0.29
C ALA A 16 -14.64 39.72 -0.14
N GLN A 17 -13.67 38.84 0.10
CA GLN A 17 -13.89 37.40 0.08
C GLN A 17 -15.08 37.12 1.00
N GLN A 18 -16.21 36.68 0.43
CA GLN A 18 -17.31 36.17 1.23
C GLN A 18 -16.76 35.04 2.13
N PRO A 19 -16.97 35.08 3.46
CA PRO A 19 -16.63 33.96 4.30
C PRO A 19 -17.43 32.76 3.80
N GLY A 20 -16.74 31.78 3.21
CA GLY A 20 -17.35 30.58 2.68
C GLY A 20 -18.16 29.90 3.78
N LEU A 21 -19.37 29.46 3.44
CA LEU A 21 -20.20 28.63 4.32
C LEU A 21 -19.34 27.51 4.93
N PRO A 22 -19.47 27.22 6.23
CA PRO A 22 -18.71 26.14 6.85
C PRO A 22 -18.98 24.83 6.11
N ILE A 23 -17.90 24.17 5.70
CA ILE A 23 -17.96 22.89 4.99
C ILE A 23 -18.29 21.80 6.01
N SER A 24 -19.34 21.04 5.73
CA SER A 24 -19.84 19.93 6.54
C SER A 24 -20.05 18.69 5.66
N SER A 25 -20.24 17.53 6.29
CA SER A 25 -20.52 16.28 5.57
C SER A 25 -21.78 16.37 4.69
N SER A 26 -22.75 17.22 5.04
CA SER A 26 -24.01 17.38 4.30
C SER A 26 -23.89 18.31 3.08
N ASN A 27 -22.88 19.19 3.02
CA ASN A 27 -22.72 20.13 1.91
C ASN A 27 -21.42 19.97 1.12
N ALA A 28 -20.48 19.13 1.59
CA ALA A 28 -19.13 18.98 1.02
C ALA A 28 -19.13 18.73 -0.49
N ARG A 29 -20.02 17.87 -1.00
CA ARG A 29 -20.11 17.56 -2.44
C ARG A 29 -20.61 18.74 -3.27
N SER A 30 -21.64 19.44 -2.79
CA SER A 30 -22.19 20.61 -3.47
C SER A 30 -21.17 21.76 -3.50
N VAL A 31 -20.48 21.98 -2.38
CA VAL A 31 -19.39 22.97 -2.29
C VAL A 31 -18.24 22.58 -3.22
N LEU A 32 -17.84 21.30 -3.24
CA LEU A 32 -16.79 20.81 -4.13
C LEU A 32 -17.15 21.05 -5.61
N GLN A 33 -18.39 20.81 -6.02
CA GLN A 33 -18.82 21.06 -7.40
C GLN A 33 -18.70 22.54 -7.79
N VAL A 34 -19.04 23.46 -6.88
CA VAL A 34 -18.85 24.90 -7.09
C VAL A 34 -17.37 25.24 -7.22
N LEU A 35 -16.51 24.66 -6.38
CA LEU A 35 -15.06 24.88 -6.42
C LEU A 35 -14.41 24.29 -7.69
N ILE A 36 -14.91 23.18 -8.21
CA ILE A 36 -14.46 22.56 -9.47
C ILE A 36 -14.73 23.48 -10.66
N ASN A 37 -15.89 24.14 -10.67
CA ASN A 37 -16.31 25.00 -11.77
C ASN A 37 -15.70 26.42 -11.72
N ARG A 38 -14.89 26.74 -10.69
CA ARG A 38 -14.18 28.02 -10.63
C ARG A 38 -13.12 28.11 -11.73
N PRO A 39 -12.74 29.32 -12.16
CA PRO A 39 -11.69 29.52 -13.15
C PRO A 39 -10.38 28.80 -12.75
N PRO A 40 -9.62 28.24 -13.71
CA PRO A 40 -8.39 27.50 -13.42
C PRO A 40 -7.29 28.30 -12.69
N GLY A 41 -7.37 29.63 -12.69
CA GLY A 41 -6.45 30.51 -11.96
C GLY A 41 -6.76 30.66 -10.47
N ASP A 42 -7.93 30.21 -10.00
CA ASP A 42 -8.30 30.28 -8.59
C ASP A 42 -7.64 29.14 -7.81
N ASN A 43 -6.83 29.51 -6.81
CA ASN A 43 -6.35 28.53 -5.84
C ASN A 43 -7.53 28.05 -4.97
N THR A 44 -7.99 26.84 -5.23
CA THR A 44 -9.10 26.19 -4.51
C THR A 44 -8.63 24.96 -3.73
N PHE A 45 -7.32 24.73 -3.64
CA PHE A 45 -6.77 23.52 -3.05
C PHE A 45 -7.25 23.31 -1.60
N ARG A 46 -7.22 24.36 -0.78
CA ARG A 46 -7.56 24.27 0.64
C ARG A 46 -9.03 23.92 0.84
N GLU A 47 -9.93 24.60 0.16
CA GLU A 47 -11.37 24.38 0.27
C GLU A 47 -11.78 23.02 -0.27
N ARG A 48 -11.16 22.56 -1.38
CA ARG A 48 -11.41 21.21 -1.92
C ARG A 48 -10.88 20.12 -0.99
N LEU A 49 -9.74 20.35 -0.33
CA LEU A 49 -9.22 19.45 0.71
C LEU A 49 -10.15 19.42 1.94
N ASP A 50 -10.73 20.55 2.32
CA ASP A 50 -11.71 20.61 3.42
C ASP A 50 -13.01 19.89 3.08
N CYS A 51 -13.48 19.95 1.82
CA CYS A 51 -14.57 19.08 1.34
C CYS A 51 -14.22 17.60 1.49
N MET A 52 -13.00 17.20 1.13
CA MET A 52 -12.53 15.83 1.28
C MET A 52 -12.48 15.39 2.75
N ARG A 53 -12.06 16.26 3.68
CA ARG A 53 -12.07 15.96 5.11
C ARG A 53 -13.48 15.84 5.69
N ALA A 54 -14.41 16.63 5.18
CA ALA A 54 -15.80 16.64 5.63
C ALA A 54 -16.61 15.43 5.12
N ASP A 55 -16.32 14.92 3.92
CA ASP A 55 -16.91 13.70 3.37
C ASP A 55 -15.83 12.66 3.01
N PRO A 56 -15.64 11.62 3.87
CA PRO A 56 -14.66 10.55 3.65
C PRO A 56 -14.83 9.75 2.36
N SER A 57 -15.98 9.84 1.68
CA SER A 57 -16.24 9.16 0.42
C SER A 57 -15.79 9.94 -0.81
N ILE A 58 -15.32 11.18 -0.63
CA ILE A 58 -14.64 11.96 -1.68
C ILE A 58 -13.17 11.55 -1.71
N THR A 59 -12.69 11.09 -2.86
CA THR A 59 -11.28 10.72 -3.05
C THR A 59 -10.43 11.90 -3.55
N SER A 60 -9.13 11.77 -3.39
CA SER A 60 -8.12 12.76 -3.81
C SER A 60 -8.25 13.14 -5.28
N TRP A 61 -8.46 12.17 -6.18
CA TRP A 61 -8.59 12.51 -7.60
C TRP A 61 -9.90 13.23 -7.92
N GLN A 62 -10.99 12.98 -7.18
CA GLN A 62 -12.25 13.67 -7.36
C GLN A 62 -12.17 15.13 -6.89
N ALA A 63 -11.47 15.37 -5.78
CA ALA A 63 -11.36 16.71 -5.21
C ALA A 63 -10.23 17.53 -5.79
N LEU A 64 -9.05 16.93 -6.01
CA LEU A 64 -7.80 17.66 -6.16
C LEU A 64 -7.20 17.60 -7.58
N THR A 65 -8.02 17.27 -8.58
CA THR A 65 -7.66 17.35 -10.00
C THR A 65 -8.30 18.56 -10.67
N ARG A 66 -7.75 18.95 -11.81
CA ARG A 66 -8.25 20.09 -12.61
C ARG A 66 -9.56 19.75 -13.32
N ASP A 67 -9.72 18.51 -13.78
CA ASP A 67 -10.90 18.01 -14.50
C ASP A 67 -11.32 16.62 -14.00
N PRO A 68 -12.01 16.54 -12.85
CA PRO A 68 -12.49 15.27 -12.31
C PRO A 68 -13.62 14.65 -13.13
N ALA A 69 -14.34 15.41 -13.96
CA ALA A 69 -15.43 14.88 -14.79
C ALA A 69 -14.89 13.92 -15.86
N ARG A 70 -13.79 14.29 -16.51
CA ARG A 70 -13.09 13.41 -17.45
C ARG A 70 -12.58 12.13 -16.79
N LEU A 71 -12.07 12.22 -15.57
CA LEU A 71 -11.56 11.07 -14.81
C LEU A 71 -12.68 10.14 -14.33
N HIS A 72 -13.85 10.70 -13.99
CA HIS A 72 -15.04 9.92 -13.65
C HIS A 72 -15.45 8.95 -14.77
N ARG A 73 -15.40 9.41 -16.03
CA ARG A 73 -15.65 8.54 -17.19
C ARG A 73 -14.70 7.35 -17.27
N LEU A 74 -13.44 7.53 -16.86
CA LEU A 74 -12.46 6.42 -16.83
C LEU A 74 -12.80 5.43 -15.71
N GLN A 75 -13.16 5.93 -14.52
CA GLN A 75 -13.60 5.07 -13.41
C GLN A 75 -14.84 4.26 -13.78
N ASP A 76 -15.81 4.87 -14.45
CA ASP A 76 -17.04 4.18 -14.86
C ASP A 76 -16.76 3.10 -15.90
N ASN A 77 -15.83 3.34 -16.84
CA ASN A 77 -15.38 2.33 -17.79
C ASN A 77 -14.68 1.15 -17.09
N GLU A 78 -13.84 1.42 -16.09
CA GLU A 78 -13.19 0.37 -15.29
C GLU A 78 -14.20 -0.44 -14.47
N ARG A 79 -15.21 0.19 -13.87
CA ARG A 79 -16.29 -0.50 -13.16
C ARG A 79 -17.14 -1.36 -14.09
N MET A 80 -17.33 -0.91 -15.33
CA MET A 80 -18.05 -1.67 -16.36
C MET A 80 -17.34 -2.97 -16.70
N ALA A 81 -16.01 -3.03 -16.56
CA ALA A 81 -15.26 -4.27 -16.74
C ALA A 81 -15.66 -5.36 -15.72
N TRP A 82 -16.24 -5.00 -14.58
CA TRP A 82 -16.69 -5.94 -13.57
C TRP A 82 -18.14 -6.40 -13.78
N SER A 83 -19.02 -5.53 -14.26
CA SER A 83 -20.45 -5.82 -14.44
C SER A 83 -20.81 -6.28 -15.86
N ASN A 84 -20.13 -5.76 -16.87
CA ASN A 84 -20.32 -6.10 -18.29
C ASN A 84 -19.00 -5.96 -19.07
N PRO A 85 -18.13 -6.98 -19.05
CA PRO A 85 -16.83 -6.93 -19.71
C PRO A 85 -16.89 -6.66 -21.23
N ALA A 86 -17.99 -7.02 -21.90
CA ALA A 86 -18.18 -6.78 -23.33
C ALA A 86 -18.48 -5.31 -23.67
N GLY A 87 -18.95 -4.53 -22.69
CA GLY A 87 -19.26 -3.11 -22.84
C GLY A 87 -18.08 -2.17 -22.57
N VAL A 88 -16.91 -2.69 -22.19
CA VAL A 88 -15.73 -1.89 -21.89
C VAL A 88 -15.19 -1.22 -23.14
N ASP A 89 -15.04 0.10 -23.11
CA ASP A 89 -14.35 0.85 -24.15
C ASP A 89 -12.84 0.63 -24.00
N LYS A 90 -12.29 -0.21 -24.89
CA LYS A 90 -10.86 -0.55 -24.93
C LYS A 90 -9.97 0.60 -25.43
N SER A 91 -10.54 1.69 -25.94
CA SER A 91 -9.79 2.87 -26.37
C SER A 91 -9.43 3.80 -25.20
N LEU A 92 -10.17 3.70 -24.07
CA LEU A 92 -9.91 4.50 -22.89
C LEU A 92 -8.74 3.91 -22.09
N MET A 93 -7.86 4.80 -21.62
CA MET A 93 -6.78 4.40 -20.72
C MET A 93 -7.29 4.17 -19.29
N PRO A 94 -6.60 3.34 -18.48
CA PRO A 94 -6.92 3.19 -17.07
C PRO A 94 -6.83 4.52 -16.29
N LEU A 95 -7.64 4.68 -15.25
CA LEU A 95 -7.65 5.85 -14.37
C LEU A 95 -6.25 6.11 -13.80
N ALA A 96 -5.59 5.06 -13.28
CA ALA A 96 -4.23 5.15 -12.75
C ALA A 96 -3.22 5.66 -13.81
N GLN A 97 -3.45 5.39 -15.09
CA GLN A 97 -2.61 5.94 -16.17
C GLN A 97 -2.89 7.43 -16.42
N ALA A 98 -4.15 7.83 -16.42
CA ALA A 98 -4.53 9.23 -16.57
C ALA A 98 -3.98 10.10 -15.42
N LEU A 99 -4.04 9.61 -14.18
CA LEU A 99 -3.53 10.31 -12.99
C LEU A 99 -2.01 10.58 -13.00
N ARG A 100 -1.24 9.96 -13.91
CA ARG A 100 0.20 10.20 -14.07
C ARG A 100 0.52 11.32 -15.07
N GLN A 101 -0.48 11.80 -15.82
CA GLN A 101 -0.27 12.82 -16.84
C GLN A 101 0.01 14.16 -16.18
N LYS A 102 0.83 14.98 -16.85
CA LYS A 102 1.10 16.36 -16.45
C LYS A 102 -0.20 17.17 -16.50
N ASP A 103 -0.34 18.16 -15.63
CA ASP A 103 -1.47 19.10 -15.60
C ASP A 103 -2.82 18.46 -15.27
N VAL A 104 -2.83 17.25 -14.70
CA VAL A 104 -4.04 16.58 -14.19
C VAL A 104 -4.38 17.06 -12.77
N TRP A 105 -3.36 17.22 -11.93
CA TRP A 105 -3.54 17.63 -10.53
C TRP A 105 -3.56 19.15 -10.40
N LEU A 106 -4.16 19.65 -9.32
CA LEU A 106 -3.98 21.05 -8.93
C LEU A 106 -2.48 21.34 -8.69
N PRO A 107 -1.98 22.57 -8.96
CA PRO A 107 -0.56 22.91 -8.84
C PRO A 107 0.05 22.56 -7.46
N GLU A 108 -0.69 22.77 -6.38
CA GLU A 108 -0.29 22.40 -5.01
C GLU A 108 -0.06 20.90 -4.87
N VAL A 109 -0.93 20.11 -5.50
CA VAL A 109 -0.84 18.65 -5.49
C VAL A 109 0.25 18.16 -6.42
N GLU A 110 0.52 18.82 -7.54
CA GLU A 110 1.70 18.53 -8.37
C GLU A 110 3.00 18.75 -7.60
N SER A 111 3.10 19.86 -6.85
CA SER A 111 4.25 20.14 -5.97
C SER A 111 4.38 19.09 -4.86
N LEU A 112 3.27 18.71 -4.23
CA LEU A 112 3.23 17.65 -3.21
C LEU A 112 3.71 16.31 -3.79
N ASN A 113 3.16 15.92 -4.94
CA ASN A 113 3.52 14.71 -5.68
C ASN A 113 5.02 14.72 -6.05
N GLY A 114 5.53 15.84 -6.54
CA GLY A 114 6.96 16.02 -6.85
C GLY A 114 7.86 15.83 -5.64
N ASN A 115 7.46 16.34 -4.47
CA ASN A 115 8.19 16.14 -3.22
C ASN A 115 8.20 14.67 -2.79
N ILE A 116 7.08 13.96 -2.93
CA ILE A 116 7.02 12.52 -2.61
C ILE A 116 7.94 11.72 -3.54
N LEU A 117 7.91 12.00 -4.85
CA LEU A 117 8.80 11.35 -5.80
C LEU A 117 10.28 11.62 -5.48
N THR A 118 10.61 12.83 -5.05
CA THR A 118 11.97 13.21 -4.61
C THR A 118 12.39 12.45 -3.35
N ASN A 119 11.49 12.29 -2.38
CA ASN A 119 11.75 11.49 -1.18
C ASN A 119 12.00 10.02 -1.52
N LEU A 120 11.20 9.43 -2.43
CA LEU A 120 11.42 8.07 -2.90
C LEU A 120 12.76 7.92 -3.63
N THR A 121 13.15 8.90 -4.44
CA THR A 121 14.46 8.91 -5.10
C THR A 121 15.59 8.93 -4.08
N THR A 122 15.46 9.74 -3.02
CA THR A 122 16.47 9.83 -1.94
C THR A 122 16.59 8.50 -1.19
N GLN A 123 15.48 7.89 -0.77
CA GLN A 123 15.47 6.59 -0.09
C GLN A 123 16.10 5.48 -0.95
N MET A 124 15.80 5.48 -2.25
CA MET A 124 16.39 4.56 -3.20
C MET A 124 17.90 4.82 -3.37
N ALA A 125 18.33 6.09 -3.43
CA ALA A 125 19.73 6.47 -3.54
C ALA A 125 20.55 6.04 -2.31
N ASP A 126 20.01 6.20 -1.10
CA ASP A 126 20.66 5.74 0.12
C ASP A 126 20.84 4.22 0.13
N THR A 127 19.83 3.48 -0.34
CA THR A 127 19.87 2.01 -0.38
C THR A 127 20.82 1.48 -1.47
N TYR A 128 20.87 2.14 -2.62
CA TYR A 128 21.74 1.76 -3.74
C TYR A 128 23.04 2.58 -3.79
N LEU A 129 23.43 3.27 -2.71
CA LEU A 129 24.57 4.19 -2.70
C LEU A 129 25.86 3.54 -3.20
N THR A 130 26.13 2.29 -2.82
CA THR A 130 27.29 1.54 -3.29
C THR A 130 27.23 1.26 -4.79
N GLN A 131 26.05 0.98 -5.34
CA GLN A 131 25.83 0.77 -6.77
C GLN A 131 26.04 2.09 -7.53
N PHE A 132 25.52 3.21 -7.02
CA PHE A 132 25.75 4.55 -7.60
C PHE A 132 27.23 4.97 -7.54
N LYS A 133 27.91 4.77 -6.41
CA LYS A 133 29.36 5.03 -6.29
C LYS A 133 30.15 4.20 -7.28
N SER A 134 29.81 2.91 -7.45
CA SER A 134 30.47 2.03 -8.42
C SER A 134 30.32 2.51 -9.85
N ILE A 135 29.15 3.03 -10.26
CA ILE A 135 28.94 3.61 -11.60
C ILE A 135 29.85 4.81 -11.83
N LEU A 136 30.05 5.64 -10.80
CA LEU A 136 30.82 6.88 -10.91
C LEU A 136 32.34 6.65 -10.80
N GLN A 137 32.77 5.61 -10.09
CA GLN A 137 34.18 5.41 -9.72
C GLN A 137 34.87 4.28 -10.48
N ASN A 138 34.14 3.32 -11.05
CA ASN A 138 34.70 2.17 -11.76
C ASN A 138 34.13 2.05 -13.18
N PRO A 139 34.94 1.71 -14.20
CA PRO A 139 34.46 1.44 -15.56
C PRO A 139 33.69 0.10 -15.69
N SER A 140 33.59 -0.69 -14.62
CA SER A 140 32.81 -1.92 -14.62
C SER A 140 31.32 -1.61 -14.43
N PRO A 141 30.40 -2.28 -15.16
CA PRO A 141 28.97 -2.09 -14.99
C PRO A 141 28.57 -2.35 -13.54
N ALA A 142 27.78 -1.45 -12.95
CA ALA A 142 27.19 -1.71 -11.65
C ALA A 142 26.45 -3.05 -11.66
N ARG A 143 26.76 -3.91 -10.70
CA ARG A 143 25.98 -5.14 -10.49
C ARG A 143 24.56 -4.73 -10.15
N ALA A 144 23.62 -5.01 -11.06
CA ALA A 144 22.21 -4.80 -10.76
C ALA A 144 21.79 -5.68 -9.58
N SER A 145 20.91 -5.15 -8.75
CA SER A 145 20.48 -5.81 -7.54
C SER A 145 19.48 -6.94 -7.83
N ASP A 146 19.44 -7.93 -6.94
CA ASP A 146 18.41 -8.96 -7.01
C ASP A 146 17.02 -8.34 -6.73
N VAL A 147 16.00 -8.91 -7.34
CA VAL A 147 14.61 -8.47 -7.19
C VAL A 147 13.86 -9.51 -6.38
N SER A 148 13.09 -9.08 -5.39
CA SER A 148 12.33 -10.00 -4.55
C SER A 148 10.83 -9.91 -4.84
N ILE A 149 10.18 -11.07 -4.96
CA ILE A 149 8.74 -11.23 -4.77
C ILE A 149 8.58 -11.86 -3.39
N VAL A 150 7.95 -11.13 -2.46
CA VAL A 150 7.62 -11.67 -1.14
C VAL A 150 6.11 -11.80 -1.05
N ARG A 151 5.60 -12.98 -1.37
CA ARG A 151 4.18 -13.31 -1.38
C ARG A 151 3.71 -13.67 0.02
N GLY A 152 2.59 -13.09 0.43
CA GLY A 152 1.95 -13.42 1.70
C GLY A 152 0.90 -12.40 2.12
N ALA A 153 -0.06 -12.87 2.89
CA ALA A 153 -1.12 -12.04 3.45
C ALA A 153 -0.56 -10.84 4.25
N PRO A 154 -1.37 -9.80 4.50
CA PRO A 154 -1.02 -8.75 5.46
C PRO A 154 -0.58 -9.37 6.79
N SER A 155 0.45 -8.83 7.43
CA SER A 155 1.05 -9.39 8.66
C SER A 155 1.70 -10.79 8.57
N ALA A 156 1.94 -11.32 7.37
CA ALA A 156 2.65 -12.60 7.21
C ALA A 156 4.15 -12.54 7.62
N GLY A 157 4.73 -11.35 7.80
CA GLY A 157 6.16 -11.18 8.11
C GLY A 157 7.04 -10.91 6.89
N LYS A 158 6.45 -10.36 5.81
CA LYS A 158 7.15 -10.07 4.55
C LYS A 158 8.40 -9.20 4.73
N THR A 159 8.35 -8.22 5.63
CA THR A 159 9.41 -7.24 5.89
C THR A 159 10.75 -7.89 6.25
N THR A 160 10.75 -9.08 6.88
CA THR A 160 11.98 -9.83 7.19
C THR A 160 12.78 -10.18 5.94
N PHE A 161 12.11 -10.49 4.83
CA PHE A 161 12.75 -10.83 3.55
C PHE A 161 13.12 -9.60 2.72
N LEU A 162 12.48 -8.46 3.00
CA LEU A 162 12.73 -7.19 2.31
C LEU A 162 13.81 -6.34 3.01
N LYS A 163 14.27 -6.73 4.21
CA LYS A 163 15.25 -5.98 4.99
C LYS A 163 16.54 -5.77 4.18
N GLY A 164 16.98 -4.52 4.09
CA GLY A 164 18.19 -4.13 3.34
C GLY A 164 17.98 -4.04 1.83
N GLN A 165 16.76 -4.21 1.32
CA GLN A 165 16.40 -3.93 -0.07
C GLN A 165 15.53 -2.67 -0.14
N PHE A 166 15.66 -1.92 -1.23
CA PHE A 166 14.68 -0.89 -1.54
C PHE A 166 13.41 -1.59 -2.04
N ALA A 167 12.38 -1.62 -1.19
CA ALA A 167 11.08 -2.18 -1.52
C ALA A 167 10.05 -1.05 -1.61
N LEU A 168 9.54 -0.81 -2.81
CA LEU A 168 8.53 0.23 -3.04
C LEU A 168 7.20 -0.21 -2.42
N ASN A 169 6.75 0.52 -1.40
CA ASN A 169 5.54 0.22 -0.64
C ASN A 169 4.48 1.31 -0.86
N THR A 170 3.30 0.94 -1.38
CA THR A 170 2.21 1.87 -1.64
C THR A 170 1.65 2.51 -0.36
N ASP A 171 1.61 1.78 0.76
CA ASP A 171 1.14 2.33 2.03
C ASP A 171 2.13 3.36 2.59
N ALA A 172 3.44 3.18 2.37
CA ALA A 172 4.43 4.20 2.72
C ALA A 172 4.19 5.50 1.92
N VAL A 173 3.86 5.40 0.63
CA VAL A 173 3.51 6.57 -0.20
C VAL A 173 2.22 7.23 0.28
N LYS A 174 1.20 6.44 0.65
CA LYS A 174 -0.04 6.99 1.23
C LYS A 174 0.20 7.68 2.57
N ASN A 175 1.08 7.16 3.42
CA ASN A 175 1.48 7.83 4.66
C ASN A 175 2.14 9.19 4.37
N MET A 176 3.05 9.26 3.38
CA MET A 176 3.64 10.54 2.95
C MET A 176 2.58 11.52 2.42
N LEU A 177 1.54 11.02 1.73
CA LEU A 177 0.39 11.84 1.30
C LEU A 177 -0.40 12.35 2.51
N GLN A 178 -0.71 11.50 3.48
CA GLN A 178 -1.45 11.88 4.69
C GLN A 178 -0.67 12.85 5.59
N ASP A 179 0.67 12.73 5.66
CA ASP A 179 1.52 13.68 6.38
C ASP A 179 1.45 15.09 5.79
N ARG A 180 1.28 15.19 4.47
CA ARG A 180 1.14 16.47 3.75
C ARG A 180 -0.32 16.93 3.62
N MET A 181 -1.28 16.02 3.76
CA MET A 181 -2.72 16.29 3.76
C MET A 181 -3.35 15.69 5.03
N PRO A 182 -3.07 16.28 6.21
CA PRO A 182 -3.57 15.74 7.48
C PRO A 182 -5.10 15.73 7.50
N GLY A 183 -5.68 14.70 8.14
CA GLY A 183 -7.13 14.52 8.24
C GLY A 183 -7.76 13.74 7.08
N THR A 184 -6.96 13.30 6.10
CA THR A 184 -7.40 12.41 5.01
C THR A 184 -7.20 10.95 5.38
N SER A 185 -8.04 10.05 4.85
CA SER A 185 -7.90 8.60 5.07
C SER A 185 -7.10 7.91 3.96
N MET A 186 -6.55 6.73 4.26
CA MET A 186 -5.84 5.87 3.30
C MET A 186 -6.66 5.56 2.04
N LEU A 187 -7.99 5.45 2.17
CA LEU A 187 -8.88 5.20 1.04
C LEU A 187 -8.96 6.42 0.12
N GLN A 188 -9.02 7.62 0.68
CA GLN A 188 -9.12 8.85 -0.10
C GLN A 188 -7.87 9.11 -0.93
N VAL A 189 -6.69 8.74 -0.43
CA VAL A 189 -5.41 8.90 -1.13
C VAL A 189 -4.96 7.65 -1.91
N HIS A 190 -5.81 6.61 -1.99
CA HIS A 190 -5.42 5.32 -2.56
C HIS A 190 -4.95 5.42 -4.02
N ASP A 191 -5.78 5.99 -4.89
CA ASP A 191 -5.50 6.07 -6.33
C ASP A 191 -4.31 7.00 -6.62
N GLN A 192 -4.19 8.10 -5.87
CA GLN A 192 -3.04 9.00 -5.95
C GLN A 192 -1.74 8.28 -5.55
N GLY A 193 -1.76 7.54 -4.44
CA GLY A 193 -0.61 6.74 -4.00
C GLY A 193 -0.22 5.67 -5.01
N ALA A 194 -1.20 4.96 -5.59
CA ALA A 194 -0.97 3.97 -6.63
C ALA A 194 -0.37 4.60 -7.90
N ALA A 195 -0.88 5.76 -8.34
CA ALA A 195 -0.36 6.48 -9.49
C ALA A 195 1.10 6.94 -9.28
N LEU A 196 1.44 7.44 -8.08
CA LEU A 196 2.80 7.84 -7.71
C LEU A 196 3.78 6.65 -7.70
N VAL A 197 3.38 5.53 -7.11
CA VAL A 197 4.16 4.28 -7.11
C VAL A 197 4.44 3.83 -8.55
N GLN A 198 3.43 3.85 -9.42
CA GLN A 198 3.59 3.47 -10.82
C GLN A 198 4.46 4.45 -11.60
N GLN A 199 4.31 5.76 -11.37
CA GLN A 199 5.13 6.80 -11.99
C GLN A 199 6.61 6.64 -11.59
N PHE A 200 6.87 6.47 -10.29
CA PHE A 200 8.20 6.25 -9.75
C PHE A 200 8.84 4.97 -10.32
N SER A 201 8.14 3.84 -10.22
CA SER A 201 8.62 2.54 -10.71
C SER A 201 8.95 2.60 -12.20
N GLY A 202 8.02 3.09 -13.03
CA GLY A 202 8.23 3.13 -14.49
C GLY A 202 9.40 4.03 -14.91
N ALA A 203 9.58 5.18 -14.25
CA ALA A 203 10.70 6.07 -14.53
C ALA A 203 12.04 5.47 -14.09
N MET A 204 12.09 4.89 -12.88
CA MET A 204 13.32 4.36 -12.31
C MET A 204 13.76 3.04 -12.95
N GLU A 205 12.84 2.11 -13.20
CA GLU A 205 13.16 0.83 -13.83
C GLU A 205 13.76 1.03 -15.23
N LYS A 206 13.25 2.02 -15.99
CA LYS A 206 13.81 2.41 -17.30
C LYS A 206 15.21 3.02 -17.18
N ARG A 207 15.43 3.93 -16.21
CA ARG A 207 16.71 4.63 -16.05
C ARG A 207 17.81 3.75 -15.47
N LEU A 208 17.46 2.85 -14.56
CA LEU A 208 18.40 1.93 -13.92
C LEU A 208 18.60 0.64 -14.70
N ALA A 209 17.80 0.40 -15.76
CA ALA A 209 17.76 -0.86 -16.49
C ALA A 209 17.65 -2.09 -15.58
N GLN A 210 16.90 -1.97 -14.49
CA GLN A 210 16.65 -3.06 -13.54
C GLN A 210 15.22 -2.97 -12.99
N PRO A 211 14.55 -4.11 -12.73
CA PRO A 211 13.27 -4.10 -12.05
C PRO A 211 13.43 -3.70 -10.57
N LEU A 212 12.42 -3.06 -9.98
CA LEU A 212 12.42 -2.72 -8.55
C LEU A 212 11.64 -3.75 -7.73
N THR A 213 12.13 -4.09 -6.54
CA THR A 213 11.35 -4.86 -5.56
C THR A 213 10.14 -4.01 -5.13
N ARG A 214 8.94 -4.62 -5.09
CA ARG A 214 7.74 -3.98 -4.56
C ARG A 214 7.26 -4.74 -3.32
N ASP A 215 6.92 -4.02 -2.27
CA ASP A 215 6.25 -4.59 -1.10
C ASP A 215 4.75 -4.65 -1.40
N ALA A 216 4.35 -5.75 -2.04
CA ALA A 216 2.98 -6.04 -2.41
C ALA A 216 2.58 -7.44 -1.93
N LEU A 217 1.29 -7.77 -2.02
CA LEU A 217 0.79 -9.04 -1.50
C LEU A 217 1.11 -10.24 -2.42
N TYR A 218 1.11 -10.02 -3.74
CA TYR A 218 1.36 -11.04 -4.78
C TYR A 218 0.48 -12.29 -4.64
N LEU A 219 -0.75 -12.13 -4.17
CA LEU A 219 -1.66 -13.24 -3.91
C LEU A 219 -2.27 -13.78 -5.20
N TRP A 220 -2.59 -12.91 -6.15
CA TRP A 220 -3.24 -13.28 -7.41
C TRP A 220 -2.25 -13.66 -8.51
N PRO A 221 -2.62 -14.60 -9.41
CA PRO A 221 -1.77 -15.04 -10.52
C PRO A 221 -1.20 -13.92 -11.38
N ASN A 222 -2.01 -12.92 -11.70
CA ASN A 222 -1.59 -11.85 -12.59
C ASN A 222 -0.48 -10.97 -12.00
N ASP A 223 -0.50 -10.75 -10.69
CA ASP A 223 0.44 -9.84 -10.01
C ASP A 223 1.87 -10.39 -10.06
N PHE A 224 2.05 -11.65 -9.65
CA PHE A 224 3.38 -12.25 -9.63
C PHE A 224 3.84 -12.65 -11.03
N LYS A 225 2.94 -13.14 -11.91
CA LYS A 225 3.32 -13.48 -13.29
C LYS A 225 3.79 -12.26 -14.06
N SER A 226 3.12 -11.12 -13.91
CA SER A 226 3.57 -9.86 -14.51
C SER A 226 4.96 -9.50 -14.00
N LYS A 227 5.20 -9.59 -12.69
CA LYS A 227 6.50 -9.23 -12.12
C LYS A 227 7.62 -10.19 -12.56
N MET A 228 7.33 -11.49 -12.66
CA MET A 228 8.27 -12.48 -13.19
C MET A 228 8.64 -12.17 -14.64
N ALA A 229 7.65 -11.89 -15.49
CA ALA A 229 7.87 -11.53 -16.89
C ALA A 229 8.65 -10.21 -17.04
N ASP A 230 8.42 -9.22 -16.17
CA ASP A 230 9.19 -7.96 -16.17
C ASP A 230 10.66 -8.20 -15.84
N VAL A 231 10.95 -9.10 -14.89
CA VAL A 231 12.32 -9.48 -14.53
C VAL A 231 12.99 -10.26 -15.66
N GLU A 232 12.28 -11.19 -16.29
CA GLU A 232 12.76 -11.96 -17.45
C GLU A 232 13.11 -11.08 -18.64
N LYS A 233 12.34 -10.01 -18.91
CA LYS A 233 12.61 -9.07 -20.01
C LYS A 233 13.82 -8.18 -19.78
N LEU A 234 14.14 -7.86 -18.51
CA LEU A 234 15.15 -6.86 -18.14
C LEU A 234 16.47 -7.47 -17.68
N SER A 235 16.57 -8.80 -17.59
CA SER A 235 17.75 -9.47 -17.04
C SER A 235 18.06 -10.78 -17.76
N ASP A 236 19.26 -10.86 -18.32
CA ASP A 236 19.80 -12.09 -18.92
C ASP A 236 20.31 -13.10 -17.87
N ALA A 237 20.33 -12.72 -16.59
CA ALA A 237 20.80 -13.54 -15.47
C ALA A 237 19.69 -13.83 -14.44
N PRO A 238 19.78 -14.96 -13.69
CA PRO A 238 18.89 -15.25 -12.58
C PRO A 238 19.00 -14.19 -11.48
N ARG A 239 17.95 -13.38 -11.31
CA ARG A 239 17.90 -12.28 -10.34
C ARG A 239 16.66 -12.27 -9.45
N LEU A 240 15.66 -13.07 -9.77
CA LEU A 240 14.42 -13.12 -9.01
C LEU A 240 14.56 -14.03 -7.80
N ARG A 241 14.33 -13.49 -6.60
CA ARG A 241 14.11 -14.26 -5.37
C ARG A 241 12.61 -14.29 -5.07
N PHE A 242 12.03 -15.47 -4.97
CA PHE A 242 10.61 -15.61 -4.67
C PHE A 242 10.42 -16.28 -3.31
N HIS A 243 9.96 -15.50 -2.33
CA HIS A 243 9.62 -15.97 -0.99
C HIS A 243 8.09 -16.02 -0.82
N ASP A 244 7.51 -17.20 -0.58
CA ASP A 244 6.09 -17.39 -0.26
C ASP A 244 5.94 -17.79 1.21
N ILE A 245 5.10 -17.06 1.94
CA ILE A 245 4.91 -17.21 3.37
C ILE A 245 3.43 -17.47 3.65
N GLN A 246 3.13 -18.65 4.20
CA GLN A 246 1.80 -19.01 4.70
C GLN A 246 1.75 -18.85 6.21
N VAL A 247 0.70 -18.18 6.70
CA VAL A 247 0.42 -18.02 8.13
C VAL A 247 -1.05 -18.30 8.36
N ASP A 248 -1.39 -18.98 9.45
CA ASP A 248 -2.79 -19.26 9.81
C ASP A 248 -3.56 -17.95 10.13
N LEU A 249 -4.86 -17.98 9.89
CA LEU A 249 -5.70 -16.79 9.98
C LEU A 249 -5.74 -16.20 11.40
N ALA A 250 -5.76 -17.03 12.44
CA ALA A 250 -5.77 -16.55 13.83
C ALA A 250 -4.49 -15.78 14.17
N THR A 251 -3.32 -16.30 13.78
CA THR A 251 -2.04 -15.60 13.93
C THR A 251 -2.03 -14.29 13.15
N LEU A 252 -2.59 -14.25 11.94
CA LEU A 252 -2.72 -13.01 11.17
C LEU A 252 -3.58 -11.98 11.90
N CYS A 253 -4.73 -12.39 12.46
CA CYS A 253 -5.59 -11.51 13.27
C CYS A 253 -4.84 -10.96 14.50
N CYS A 254 -4.16 -11.82 15.27
CA CYS A 254 -3.37 -11.39 16.42
C CYS A 254 -2.28 -10.39 16.03
N ARG A 255 -1.59 -10.62 14.92
CA ARG A 255 -0.55 -9.72 14.42
C ARG A 255 -1.11 -8.38 13.96
N ILE A 256 -2.31 -8.34 13.38
CA ILE A 256 -2.98 -7.07 13.06
C ILE A 256 -3.38 -6.34 14.35
N LEU A 257 -3.96 -7.00 15.34
CA LEU A 257 -4.36 -6.37 16.62
C LEU A 257 -3.17 -5.82 17.43
N LYS A 258 -1.97 -6.35 17.19
CA LYS A 258 -0.71 -5.86 17.76
C LYS A 258 -0.18 -4.60 17.06
N ARG A 259 -0.65 -4.27 15.86
CA ARG A 259 -0.15 -3.12 15.10
C ARG A 259 -0.46 -1.80 15.79
N GLY A 260 0.42 -0.83 15.56
CA GLY A 260 0.20 0.57 15.93
C GLY A 260 -0.92 1.21 15.11
N THR A 261 -1.43 2.35 15.57
CA THR A 261 -2.45 3.12 14.82
C THR A 261 -1.88 3.86 13.59
N ASP A 262 -0.56 3.86 13.45
CA ASP A 262 0.21 4.38 12.31
C ASP A 262 0.53 3.31 11.26
N GLU A 263 0.21 2.04 11.53
CA GLU A 263 0.37 0.95 10.57
C GLU A 263 -0.96 0.63 9.87
N ALA A 264 -0.87 0.01 8.69
CA ALA A 264 -2.06 -0.41 7.95
C ALA A 264 -2.85 -1.47 8.74
N VAL A 265 -4.07 -1.12 9.15
CA VAL A 265 -5.02 -2.01 9.83
C VAL A 265 -6.21 -2.33 8.94
N MET A 266 -6.88 -3.47 9.17
CA MET A 266 -8.03 -3.90 8.40
C MET A 266 -9.00 -4.73 9.24
N ASN A 267 -10.25 -4.81 8.80
CA ASN A 267 -11.25 -5.66 9.44
C ASN A 267 -11.04 -7.15 9.09
N PHE A 268 -11.82 -8.01 9.75
CA PHE A 268 -11.74 -9.46 9.57
C PHE A 268 -12.09 -9.92 8.15
N ASP A 269 -13.15 -9.36 7.56
CA ASP A 269 -13.60 -9.76 6.22
C ASP A 269 -12.50 -9.53 5.17
N VAL A 270 -11.86 -8.36 5.18
CA VAL A 270 -10.77 -8.04 4.24
C VAL A 270 -9.57 -8.96 4.49
N LEU A 271 -9.18 -9.18 5.74
CA LEU A 271 -8.04 -10.06 6.06
C LEU A 271 -8.31 -11.52 5.64
N SER A 272 -9.52 -12.03 5.90
CA SER A 272 -9.91 -13.39 5.55
C SER A 272 -9.96 -13.61 4.03
N GLN A 273 -10.36 -12.60 3.25
CA GLN A 273 -10.27 -12.64 1.78
C GLN A 273 -8.81 -12.79 1.31
N PHE A 274 -7.88 -12.01 1.87
CA PHE A 274 -6.46 -12.14 1.52
C PHE A 274 -5.86 -13.48 1.93
N TYR A 275 -6.22 -13.99 3.11
CA TYR A 275 -5.83 -15.34 3.55
C TYR A 275 -6.32 -16.40 2.55
N THR A 276 -7.59 -16.30 2.16
CA THR A 276 -8.24 -17.25 1.24
C THR A 276 -7.62 -17.20 -0.15
N ALA A 277 -7.44 -16.01 -0.73
CA ALA A 277 -6.75 -15.83 -2.01
C ALA A 277 -5.31 -16.36 -1.97
N GLY A 278 -4.64 -16.22 -0.81
CA GLY A 278 -3.32 -16.77 -0.56
C GLY A 278 -3.27 -18.30 -0.69
N LEU A 279 -4.25 -19.02 -0.16
CA LEU A 279 -4.38 -20.48 -0.31
C LEU A 279 -4.81 -20.87 -1.72
N GLU A 280 -5.87 -20.25 -2.23
CA GLU A 280 -6.48 -20.57 -3.53
C GLU A 280 -5.49 -20.50 -4.68
N HIS A 281 -4.64 -19.47 -4.70
CA HIS A 281 -3.74 -19.23 -5.83
C HIS A 281 -2.31 -19.71 -5.59
N ARG A 282 -2.01 -20.34 -4.45
CA ARG A 282 -0.64 -20.81 -4.16
C ARG A 282 -0.20 -21.91 -5.12
N GLY A 283 -1.08 -22.87 -5.40
CA GLY A 283 -0.78 -23.94 -6.37
C GLY A 283 -0.33 -23.36 -7.72
N THR A 284 -1.04 -22.35 -8.24
CA THR A 284 -0.66 -21.65 -9.48
C THR A 284 0.68 -20.93 -9.37
N SER A 285 1.00 -20.36 -8.20
CA SER A 285 2.29 -19.70 -7.94
C SER A 285 3.43 -20.72 -8.00
N VAL A 286 3.25 -21.88 -7.34
CA VAL A 286 4.22 -22.98 -7.35
C VAL A 286 4.44 -23.53 -8.75
N GLU A 287 3.38 -23.77 -9.51
CA GLU A 287 3.51 -24.25 -10.89
C GLU A 287 4.21 -23.22 -11.79
N SER A 288 3.94 -21.92 -11.58
CA SER A 288 4.66 -20.86 -12.30
C SER A 288 6.14 -20.83 -11.93
N VAL A 289 6.49 -21.10 -10.67
CA VAL A 289 7.88 -21.22 -10.20
C VAL A 289 8.58 -22.44 -10.80
N LYS A 290 7.91 -23.60 -10.86
CA LYS A 290 8.45 -24.81 -11.51
C LYS A 290 8.68 -24.59 -13.00
N GLY A 291 7.76 -23.88 -13.67
CA GLY A 291 7.87 -23.52 -15.08
C GLY A 291 8.75 -22.30 -15.37
N SER A 292 9.18 -21.56 -14.33
CA SER A 292 9.96 -20.33 -14.52
C SER A 292 11.35 -20.60 -15.04
N GLY A 293 11.76 -19.79 -16.03
CA GLY A 293 12.99 -19.95 -16.78
C GLY A 293 14.26 -19.60 -15.99
N SER A 294 15.30 -19.18 -16.72
CA SER A 294 16.61 -18.80 -16.18
C SER A 294 16.58 -17.57 -15.26
N ALA A 295 15.49 -16.79 -15.20
CA ALA A 295 15.42 -15.59 -14.38
C ALA A 295 15.22 -15.85 -12.87
N LEU A 296 14.67 -17.02 -12.50
CA LEU A 296 14.49 -17.39 -11.09
C LEU A 296 15.82 -17.81 -10.47
N LYS A 297 16.28 -17.01 -9.51
CA LYS A 297 17.49 -17.27 -8.73
C LYS A 297 17.21 -18.27 -7.63
N GLU A 298 16.19 -18.04 -6.83
CA GLU A 298 15.80 -18.93 -5.72
C GLU A 298 14.30 -18.83 -5.42
N TYR A 299 13.77 -19.90 -4.84
CA TYR A 299 12.41 -19.95 -4.29
C TYR A 299 12.41 -20.54 -2.88
N SER A 300 11.58 -19.99 -2.01
CA SER A 300 11.28 -20.58 -0.69
C SER A 300 9.80 -20.48 -0.38
N LEU A 301 9.18 -21.61 -0.01
CA LEU A 301 7.88 -21.68 0.63
C LEU A 301 8.07 -21.99 2.11
N SER A 302 7.45 -21.19 2.97
CA SER A 302 7.43 -21.43 4.41
C SER A 302 6.01 -21.35 4.97
N GLU A 303 5.76 -22.12 6.02
CA GLU A 303 4.51 -22.08 6.79
C GLU A 303 4.82 -21.71 8.23
N TRP A 304 3.99 -20.87 8.85
CA TRP A 304 4.05 -20.63 10.29
C TRP A 304 3.50 -21.83 11.07
N ASP A 305 4.28 -22.38 11.99
CA ASP A 305 3.88 -23.54 12.81
C ASP A 305 3.25 -23.17 14.17
N GLY A 306 3.06 -21.88 14.43
CA GLY A 306 2.65 -21.34 15.73
C GLY A 306 3.79 -20.63 16.47
N SER A 307 5.04 -20.94 16.16
CA SER A 307 6.23 -20.39 16.83
C SER A 307 7.25 -19.76 15.87
N ARG A 308 7.38 -20.34 14.67
CA ARG A 308 8.34 -19.91 13.65
C ARG A 308 7.88 -20.27 12.25
N ASN A 309 8.53 -19.68 11.25
CA ASN A 309 8.40 -20.12 9.86
C ASN A 309 9.20 -21.40 9.66
N VAL A 310 8.54 -22.48 9.26
CA VAL A 310 9.17 -23.75 8.90
C VAL A 310 9.30 -23.87 7.37
N PRO A 311 10.44 -24.35 6.84
CA PRO A 311 10.60 -24.59 5.41
C PRO A 311 9.69 -25.71 4.91
N VAL A 312 8.98 -25.47 3.80
CA VAL A 312 8.03 -26.42 3.20
C VAL A 312 8.51 -26.90 1.83
N ALA A 313 8.97 -25.96 1.00
CA ALA A 313 9.60 -26.27 -0.29
C ALA A 313 10.62 -25.21 -0.65
N LYS A 314 11.60 -25.57 -1.49
CA LYS A 314 12.62 -24.63 -1.94
C LYS A 314 13.16 -24.98 -3.33
N ARG A 315 13.67 -23.95 -4.01
CA ARG A 315 14.63 -24.07 -5.11
C ARG A 315 15.85 -23.25 -4.70
N ALA A 316 16.96 -23.92 -4.45
CA ALA A 316 18.18 -23.26 -3.98
C ALA A 316 18.81 -22.40 -5.08
N ALA A 317 19.56 -21.37 -4.69
CA ALA A 317 20.31 -20.54 -5.61
C ALA A 317 21.22 -21.38 -6.53
N GLY A 318 21.10 -21.17 -7.84
CA GLY A 318 21.88 -21.90 -8.85
C GLY A 318 21.39 -23.32 -9.15
N SER A 319 20.35 -23.82 -8.46
CA SER A 319 19.73 -25.09 -8.76
C SER A 319 18.49 -24.92 -9.66
N LYS A 320 18.24 -25.92 -10.50
CA LYS A 320 16.98 -26.07 -11.24
C LYS A 320 15.96 -26.92 -10.48
N ASP A 321 16.40 -27.62 -9.43
CA ASP A 321 15.57 -28.60 -8.73
C ASP A 321 14.63 -27.91 -7.76
N PHE A 322 13.35 -28.28 -7.87
CA PHE A 322 12.33 -27.92 -6.90
C PHE A 322 12.20 -29.04 -5.87
N VAL A 323 12.56 -28.75 -4.63
CA VAL A 323 12.59 -29.74 -3.53
C VAL A 323 11.43 -29.47 -2.57
N ILE A 324 10.55 -30.46 -2.42
CA ILE A 324 9.54 -30.48 -1.36
C ILE A 324 10.19 -31.04 -0.10
N GLN A 325 10.25 -30.24 0.96
CA GLN A 325 10.90 -30.62 2.22
C GLN A 325 9.94 -31.30 3.19
N ASP A 326 8.67 -30.89 3.18
CA ASP A 326 7.59 -31.49 3.97
C ASP A 326 6.36 -31.70 3.08
N PRO A 327 6.11 -32.92 2.58
CA PRO A 327 4.97 -33.21 1.70
C PRO A 327 3.60 -32.94 2.32
N VAL A 328 3.46 -33.14 3.63
CA VAL A 328 2.18 -32.96 4.34
C VAL A 328 1.85 -31.47 4.40
N ARG A 329 2.80 -30.64 4.85
CA ARG A 329 2.62 -29.19 4.87
C ARG A 329 2.50 -28.61 3.48
N PHE A 330 3.27 -29.12 2.52
CA PHE A 330 3.20 -28.69 1.13
C PHE A 330 1.78 -28.88 0.59
N ASN A 331 1.26 -30.10 0.65
CA ASN A 331 -0.10 -30.40 0.19
C ASN A 331 -1.16 -29.55 0.91
N LYS A 332 -1.03 -29.36 2.24
CA LYS A 332 -1.95 -28.52 3.03
C LYS A 332 -2.03 -27.09 2.51
N VAL A 333 -0.91 -26.50 2.07
CA VAL A 333 -0.87 -25.07 1.70
C VAL A 333 -0.97 -24.83 0.18
N THR A 334 -0.76 -25.86 -0.65
CA THR A 334 -0.82 -25.76 -2.12
C THR A 334 -2.08 -26.37 -2.74
N THR A 335 -2.73 -27.31 -2.07
CA THR A 335 -3.98 -27.91 -2.57
C THR A 335 -5.16 -27.08 -2.08
N TRP A 336 -5.83 -26.41 -3.01
CA TRP A 336 -6.96 -25.56 -2.69
C TRP A 336 -8.17 -26.40 -2.28
N ASP A 337 -8.64 -26.19 -1.06
CA ASP A 337 -9.90 -26.71 -0.55
C ASP A 337 -10.76 -25.56 -0.01
N LYS A 338 -11.78 -25.20 -0.78
CA LYS A 338 -12.73 -24.15 -0.44
C LYS A 338 -13.49 -24.43 0.85
N GLN A 339 -13.86 -25.69 1.12
CA GLN A 339 -14.65 -26.03 2.30
C GLN A 339 -13.81 -25.90 3.56
N SER A 340 -12.59 -26.45 3.55
CA SER A 340 -11.65 -26.31 4.67
C SER A 340 -11.27 -24.85 4.94
N ALA A 341 -11.03 -24.06 3.89
CA ALA A 341 -10.75 -22.64 4.04
C ALA A 341 -11.93 -21.88 4.66
N GLN A 342 -13.17 -22.14 4.20
CA GLN A 342 -14.36 -21.51 4.76
C GLN A 342 -14.62 -21.93 6.21
N ALA A 343 -14.39 -23.20 6.54
CA ALA A 343 -14.50 -23.71 7.91
C ALA A 343 -13.52 -23.00 8.85
N GLU A 344 -12.28 -22.81 8.42
CA GLU A 344 -11.27 -22.04 9.17
C GLU A 344 -11.69 -20.58 9.35
N VAL A 345 -12.17 -19.93 8.28
CA VAL A 345 -12.67 -18.54 8.35
C VAL A 345 -13.80 -18.41 9.37
N ASN A 346 -14.79 -19.31 9.33
CA ASN A 346 -15.92 -19.28 10.27
C ASN A 346 -15.49 -19.56 11.71
N ARG A 347 -14.59 -20.53 11.90
CA ARG A 347 -14.02 -20.87 13.21
C ARG A 347 -13.27 -19.69 13.82
N VAL A 348 -12.39 -19.05 13.05
CA VAL A 348 -11.59 -17.91 13.55
C VAL A 348 -12.48 -16.69 13.76
N ARG A 349 -13.44 -16.40 12.87
CA ARG A 349 -14.37 -15.26 13.00
C ARG A 349 -15.01 -15.22 14.39
N GLY A 350 -15.57 -16.35 14.83
CA GLY A 350 -16.26 -16.47 16.12
C GLY A 350 -15.37 -16.82 17.32
N THR A 351 -14.06 -16.94 17.15
CA THR A 351 -13.16 -17.24 18.27
C THR A 351 -13.10 -16.04 19.21
N ARG A 352 -13.42 -16.26 20.49
CA ARG A 352 -13.30 -15.25 21.55
C ARG A 352 -11.84 -15.06 21.96
N ILE A 353 -11.46 -13.81 22.15
CA ILE A 353 -10.18 -13.42 22.74
C ILE A 353 -10.38 -13.41 24.25
N ASP A 354 -10.10 -14.54 24.89
CA ASP A 354 -10.15 -14.69 26.35
C ASP A 354 -8.77 -15.10 26.91
N ALA A 355 -8.64 -15.15 28.23
CA ALA A 355 -7.39 -15.54 28.87
C ALA A 355 -6.89 -16.92 28.39
N PRO A 356 -7.73 -17.97 28.31
CA PRO A 356 -7.33 -19.26 27.74
C PRO A 356 -6.79 -19.18 26.31
N PHE A 357 -7.42 -18.39 25.43
CA PHE A 357 -6.93 -18.17 24.07
C PHE A 357 -5.56 -17.48 24.08
N ILE A 358 -5.43 -16.38 24.84
CA ILE A 358 -4.20 -15.58 24.91
C ILE A 358 -3.05 -16.43 25.43
N ASP A 359 -3.27 -17.20 26.50
CA ASP A 359 -2.24 -18.06 27.08
C ASP A 359 -1.82 -19.14 26.09
N ARG A 360 -2.77 -19.82 25.44
CA ARG A 360 -2.46 -20.83 24.41
C ARG A 360 -1.70 -20.24 23.23
N PHE A 361 -2.10 -19.06 22.74
CA PHE A 361 -1.47 -18.41 21.60
C PHE A 361 -0.04 -17.93 21.92
N THR A 362 0.19 -17.45 23.14
CA THR A 362 1.48 -16.86 23.53
C THR A 362 2.46 -17.86 24.17
N ALA A 363 1.98 -19.01 24.65
CA ALA A 363 2.81 -20.07 25.24
C ALA A 363 4.03 -20.50 24.39
N PRO A 364 3.95 -20.67 23.06
CA PRO A 364 5.09 -21.11 22.26
C PRO A 364 6.05 -19.97 21.86
N LEU A 365 5.75 -18.72 22.23
CA LEU A 365 6.51 -17.54 21.77
C LEU A 365 7.62 -17.16 22.77
N PRO A 366 8.73 -16.54 22.30
CA PRO A 366 9.73 -15.96 23.19
C PRO A 366 9.11 -14.94 24.16
N ALA A 367 9.62 -14.87 25.40
CA ALA A 367 9.01 -14.08 26.49
C ALA A 367 8.68 -12.63 26.11
N ALA A 368 9.61 -11.93 25.44
CA ALA A 368 9.38 -10.55 24.99
C ALA A 368 8.26 -10.44 23.93
N GLN A 369 8.17 -11.40 23.02
CA GLN A 369 7.10 -11.43 22.01
C GLN A 369 5.76 -11.79 22.65
N ALA A 370 5.76 -12.77 23.54
CA ALA A 370 4.59 -13.20 24.30
C ALA A 370 4.00 -12.02 25.10
N ALA A 371 4.83 -11.28 25.85
CA ALA A 371 4.40 -10.11 26.62
C ALA A 371 3.69 -9.06 25.73
N ALA A 372 4.30 -8.70 24.60
CA ALA A 372 3.71 -7.72 23.68
C ALA A 372 2.37 -8.20 23.08
N PHE A 373 2.21 -9.51 22.81
CA PHE A 373 0.92 -10.05 22.37
C PHE A 373 -0.11 -10.10 23.49
N ARG A 374 0.28 -10.46 24.73
CA ARG A 374 -0.64 -10.44 25.87
C ARG A 374 -1.21 -9.04 26.11
N GLU A 375 -0.35 -8.02 26.06
CA GLU A 375 -0.75 -6.62 26.18
C GLU A 375 -1.72 -6.22 25.06
N ALA A 376 -1.33 -6.44 23.80
CA ALA A 376 -2.15 -6.05 22.65
C ALA A 376 -3.52 -6.77 22.63
N LEU A 377 -3.55 -8.08 22.86
CA LEU A 377 -4.78 -8.87 22.86
C LEU A 377 -5.64 -8.59 24.09
N GLY A 378 -5.02 -8.29 25.24
CA GLY A 378 -5.72 -7.94 26.48
C GLY A 378 -6.68 -6.76 26.32
N ALA A 379 -6.35 -5.79 25.45
CA ALA A 379 -7.20 -4.65 25.12
C ALA A 379 -8.52 -5.01 24.41
N TYR A 380 -8.70 -6.27 23.99
CA TYR A 380 -9.89 -6.79 23.31
C TYR A 380 -10.50 -8.00 24.01
N THR A 381 -10.16 -8.22 25.28
CA THR A 381 -10.66 -9.37 26.06
C THR A 381 -12.19 -9.41 26.05
N GLY A 382 -12.75 -10.59 25.78
CA GLY A 382 -14.20 -10.84 25.71
C GLY A 382 -14.81 -10.66 24.31
N LEU A 383 -14.12 -9.99 23.39
CA LEU A 383 -14.55 -9.81 22.01
C LEU A 383 -14.16 -11.02 21.14
N THR A 384 -14.93 -11.26 20.08
CA THR A 384 -14.53 -12.14 18.98
C THR A 384 -13.49 -11.45 18.10
N PHE A 385 -12.79 -12.20 17.23
CA PHE A 385 -11.85 -11.60 16.28
C PHE A 385 -12.52 -10.62 15.31
N GLU A 386 -13.76 -10.90 14.89
CA GLU A 386 -14.53 -9.99 14.04
C GLU A 386 -14.77 -8.63 14.72
N GLU A 387 -15.25 -8.66 15.97
CA GLU A 387 -15.51 -7.47 16.77
C GLU A 387 -14.22 -6.71 17.09
N ALA A 388 -13.17 -7.43 17.52
CA ALA A 388 -11.89 -6.84 17.88
C ALA A 388 -11.22 -6.13 16.69
N LEU A 389 -11.18 -6.76 15.51
CA LEU A 389 -10.60 -6.14 14.32
C LEU A 389 -11.46 -4.98 13.80
N LYS A 390 -12.79 -5.07 13.91
CA LYS A 390 -13.67 -3.94 13.59
C LYS A 390 -13.40 -2.74 14.50
N GLN A 391 -13.28 -2.97 15.80
CA GLN A 391 -12.94 -1.91 16.76
C GLN A 391 -11.53 -1.36 16.52
N HIS A 392 -10.55 -2.22 16.25
CA HIS A 392 -9.16 -1.82 16.00
C HIS A 392 -9.05 -0.97 14.73
N ALA A 393 -9.70 -1.37 13.64
CA ALA A 393 -9.69 -0.63 12.37
C ALA A 393 -10.37 0.76 12.47
N GLN A 394 -11.18 1.00 13.50
CA GLN A 394 -11.81 2.30 13.76
C GLN A 394 -10.93 3.23 14.62
N ARG A 395 -9.83 2.74 15.20
CA ARG A 395 -8.91 3.58 15.97
C ARG A 395 -8.27 4.59 15.03
N LYS A 396 -8.53 5.88 15.27
CA LYS A 396 -7.87 6.95 14.52
C LYS A 396 -6.37 6.96 14.86
N PRO A 397 -5.49 7.24 13.89
CA PRO A 397 -4.10 7.57 14.20
C PRO A 397 -4.11 8.67 15.26
N VAL A 398 -3.45 8.44 16.39
CA VAL A 398 -3.15 9.55 17.29
C VAL A 398 -2.19 10.42 16.48
N VAL A 399 -2.65 11.60 16.06
CA VAL A 399 -1.87 12.58 15.31
C VAL A 399 -0.73 13.06 16.20
N THR A 400 0.29 12.23 16.33
CA THR A 400 1.63 12.65 16.69
C THR A 400 2.33 12.75 15.36
N SER A 401 2.30 13.93 14.76
CA SER A 401 3.09 14.22 13.57
C SER A 401 4.53 13.72 13.82
N LEU A 402 5.24 13.31 12.77
CA LEU A 402 6.66 12.99 12.89
C LEU A 402 7.42 14.12 13.59
N GLY A 403 7.01 15.37 13.37
CA GLY A 403 7.49 16.55 14.09
C GLY A 403 7.23 16.52 15.60
N ALA A 404 6.05 16.07 16.06
CA ALA A 404 5.76 15.89 17.47
C ALA A 404 6.57 14.74 18.11
N ARG A 405 6.84 13.66 17.38
CA ARG A 405 7.68 12.53 17.87
C ARG A 405 9.16 12.92 17.96
N VAL A 406 9.66 13.70 17.00
CA VAL A 406 11.02 14.28 17.02
C VAL A 406 11.16 15.30 18.16
N LEU A 407 10.15 16.14 18.39
CA LEU A 407 10.13 17.07 19.53
C LEU A 407 9.98 16.37 20.89
N ALA A 408 9.34 15.20 20.93
CA ALA A 408 9.20 14.39 22.13
C ALA A 408 10.43 13.49 22.43
N GLY A 409 11.46 13.49 21.57
CA GLY A 409 12.69 12.73 21.77
C GLY A 409 12.53 11.21 21.72
N VAL A 410 11.42 10.70 21.18
CA VAL A 410 11.15 9.25 21.10
C VAL A 410 11.51 8.74 19.70
N VAL A 411 12.79 8.48 19.49
CA VAL A 411 13.26 7.62 18.39
C VAL A 411 13.83 6.36 19.02
N PRO A 412 13.26 5.16 18.79
CA PRO A 412 13.96 3.92 19.07
C PRO A 412 15.02 3.69 17.98
N GLY A 413 16.26 3.42 18.41
CA GLY A 413 17.36 2.98 17.55
C GLY A 413 17.28 1.52 17.12
#